data_AF-A0A381A2E0-F1
#
_entry.id   AF-A0A381A2E0-F1
#
_cell.length_a   1.000
_cell.length_b   1.000
_cell.length_c   1.000
_cell.angle_alpha   90.00
_cell.angle_beta   90.00
_cell.angle_gamma   90.00
#
_symmetry.space_group_name_H-M   'P 1'
#
loop_
_entity.id
_entity.type
_entity.pdbx_description
1 polymer ?
#
loop_
_entity_poly.entity_id
_entity_poly.type
_entity_poly.pdbx_seq_one_letter_code
_entity_poly.pdbx_strand_id
1 'polypeptide(L)'
;MHGEYKVPGGKLVVIDLEVAQGRLRQVRLSGDFFLEPPEALEAINRGLDGLPADAGAEGIAQAVRAALPAEAELFGFSPEAVAVVVQRALS
;
A
#
# COMPACT_ATOMS: atom_id res chain seq x y z
N MET A 1 -4.39 -11.96 -5.45
CA MET A 1 -3.47 -12.15 -4.31
C MET A 1 -3.96 -11.25 -3.18
N HIS A 2 -3.81 -11.66 -1.92
CA HIS A 2 -4.41 -10.97 -0.78
C HIS A 2 -3.42 -10.93 0.39
N GLY A 3 -3.30 -9.79 1.05
CA GLY A 3 -2.47 -9.62 2.24
C GLY A 3 -3.20 -8.80 3.30
N GLU A 4 -2.99 -9.15 4.56
CA GLU A 4 -3.49 -8.41 5.71
C GLU A 4 -2.37 -8.15 6.74
N TYR A 5 -2.40 -6.99 7.36
CA TYR A 5 -1.47 -6.61 8.42
C TYR A 5 -2.14 -5.70 9.45
N LYS A 6 -2.26 -6.18 10.68
CA LYS A 6 -2.62 -5.33 11.84
C LYS A 6 -1.35 -4.64 12.34
N VAL A 7 -1.25 -3.33 12.14
CA VAL A 7 -0.13 -2.53 12.63
C VAL A 7 -0.11 -2.58 14.16
N PRO A 8 1.04 -2.88 14.82
CA PRO A 8 1.15 -2.84 16.28
C PRO A 8 0.72 -1.49 16.85
N GLY A 9 -0.31 -1.50 17.70
CA GLY A 9 -0.91 -0.27 18.24
C GLY A 9 -1.64 0.61 17.21
N GLY A 10 -1.80 0.13 15.98
CA GLY A 10 -2.42 0.86 14.88
C GLY A 10 -3.63 0.14 14.31
N LYS A 11 -3.82 0.30 13.00
CA LYS A 11 -5.00 -0.11 12.25
C LYS A 11 -4.68 -1.33 11.38
N LEU A 12 -5.73 -2.03 10.97
CA LEU A 12 -5.69 -3.08 9.97
C LEU A 12 -5.50 -2.45 8.60
N VAL A 13 -4.50 -2.94 7.88
CA VAL A 13 -4.24 -2.65 6.47
C VAL A 13 -4.43 -3.95 5.72
N VAL A 14 -5.18 -3.90 4.64
CA VAL A 14 -5.50 -5.02 3.75
C VAL A 14 -5.16 -4.60 2.33
N ILE A 15 -4.63 -5.52 1.54
CA ILE A 15 -4.40 -5.29 0.12
C ILE A 15 -4.85 -6.48 -0.71
N ASP A 16 -5.54 -6.17 -1.80
CA ASP A 16 -5.81 -7.10 -2.89
C ASP A 16 -5.05 -6.61 -4.12
N LEU A 17 -4.37 -7.53 -4.82
CA LEU A 17 -3.62 -7.23 -6.03
C LEU A 17 -3.48 -8.45 -6.93
N GLU A 18 -3.10 -8.22 -8.18
CA GLU A 18 -2.66 -9.24 -9.13
C GLU A 18 -1.20 -9.00 -9.52
N VAL A 19 -0.54 -10.03 -10.08
CA VAL A 19 0.77 -9.89 -10.72
C VAL A 19 0.65 -10.31 -12.17
N ALA A 20 0.97 -9.39 -13.09
CA ALA A 20 1.02 -9.66 -14.51
C ALA A 20 2.34 -9.16 -15.10
N GLN A 21 3.03 -10.03 -15.84
CA GLN A 21 4.34 -9.71 -16.44
C GLN A 21 5.37 -9.19 -15.42
N GLY A 22 5.38 -9.79 -14.22
CA GLY A 22 6.29 -9.41 -13.13
C GLY A 22 5.99 -8.06 -12.49
N ARG A 23 4.79 -7.50 -12.69
CA ARG A 23 4.38 -6.20 -12.14
C ARG A 23 3.06 -6.30 -11.40
N LEU A 24 2.91 -5.52 -10.34
CA LEU A 24 1.66 -5.38 -9.59
C LEU A 24 0.57 -4.80 -10.50
N ARG A 25 -0.66 -5.30 -10.38
CA ARG A 25 -1.83 -4.87 -11.14
C ARG A 25 -3.08 -4.86 -10.27
N GLN A 26 -4.04 -4.00 -10.63
CA GLN A 26 -5.35 -3.94 -9.97
C GLN A 26 -5.22 -3.78 -8.44
N VAL A 27 -4.24 -2.98 -8.01
CA VAL A 27 -3.93 -2.81 -6.59
C VAL A 27 -5.06 -2.08 -5.89
N ARG A 28 -5.56 -2.69 -4.80
CA ARG A 28 -6.59 -2.12 -3.95
C ARG A 28 -6.17 -2.24 -2.49
N LEU A 29 -5.77 -1.12 -1.92
CA LEU A 29 -5.58 -0.93 -0.48
C LEU A 29 -6.92 -0.67 0.21
N SER A 30 -7.16 -1.32 1.33
CA SER A 30 -8.34 -1.16 2.19
C SER A 30 -8.01 -1.45 3.65
N GLY A 31 -8.91 -1.21 4.59
CA GLY A 31 -8.65 -1.44 6.02
C GLY A 31 -9.55 -0.65 6.96
N ASP A 32 -9.18 -0.61 8.25
CA ASP A 32 -9.86 0.17 9.29
C ASP A 32 -9.08 1.46 9.68
N PHE A 33 -8.20 1.92 8.80
CA PHE A 33 -7.40 3.15 8.94
C PHE A 33 -8.16 4.40 8.48
N PHE A 34 -7.62 5.57 8.84
CA PHE A 34 -8.06 6.86 8.28
C PHE A 34 -6.94 7.48 7.45
N LEU A 35 -7.33 8.23 6.44
CA LEU A 35 -6.45 8.95 5.53
C LEU A 35 -7.13 10.26 5.18
N GLU A 36 -6.41 11.38 5.35
CA GLU A 36 -6.91 12.70 5.01
C GLU A 36 -5.96 13.37 4.00
N PRO A 37 -6.44 13.80 2.84
CA PRO A 37 -7.82 13.65 2.37
C PRO A 37 -8.11 12.21 1.89
N PRO A 38 -9.36 11.70 1.95
CA PRO A 38 -9.67 10.31 1.63
C PRO A 38 -9.30 9.90 0.18
N GLU A 39 -9.34 10.83 -0.77
CA GLU A 39 -8.95 10.61 -2.16
C GLU A 39 -7.46 10.26 -2.33
N ALA A 40 -6.61 10.54 -1.33
CA ALA A 40 -5.21 10.11 -1.36
C ALA A 40 -5.07 8.57 -1.43
N LEU A 41 -6.11 7.81 -1.05
CA LEU A 41 -6.12 6.35 -1.15
C LEU A 41 -5.99 5.89 -2.61
N GLU A 42 -6.65 6.58 -3.53
CA GLU A 42 -6.51 6.27 -4.95
C GLU A 42 -5.11 6.59 -5.46
N ALA A 43 -4.47 7.64 -4.93
CA ALA A 43 -3.10 7.97 -5.28
C ALA A 43 -2.14 6.86 -4.87
N ILE A 44 -2.30 6.30 -3.66
CA ILE A 44 -1.53 5.13 -3.20
C ILE A 44 -1.75 3.94 -4.15
N ASN A 45 -3.01 3.60 -4.47
CA ASN A 45 -3.32 2.48 -5.36
C ASN A 45 -2.65 2.63 -6.73
N ARG A 46 -2.73 3.83 -7.33
CA ARG A 46 -2.07 4.15 -8.60
C ARG A 46 -0.55 4.12 -8.50
N GLY A 47 0.03 4.57 -7.39
CA GLY A 47 1.47 4.56 -7.16
C GLY A 47 2.05 3.14 -7.03
N LEU A 48 1.23 2.19 -6.56
CA LEU A 48 1.59 0.79 -6.46
C LEU A 48 1.35 0.01 -7.76
N ASP A 49 0.31 0.33 -8.52
CA ASP A 49 0.02 -0.34 -9.79
C ASP A 49 1.16 -0.10 -10.79
N GLY A 50 1.72 -1.19 -11.32
CA GLY A 50 2.87 -1.18 -12.21
C GLY A 50 4.23 -1.23 -11.50
N LEU A 51 4.31 -1.27 -10.16
CA LEU A 51 5.57 -1.58 -9.50
C LEU A 51 6.04 -3.01 -9.84
N PRO A 52 7.35 -3.26 -9.94
CA PRO A 52 7.88 -4.62 -10.02
C PRO A 52 7.41 -5.47 -8.84
N ALA A 53 7.03 -6.72 -9.08
CA ALA A 53 6.58 -7.63 -8.03
C ALA A 53 7.75 -8.08 -7.10
N ASP A 54 8.99 -7.88 -7.53
CA ASP A 54 10.20 -8.08 -6.72
C ASP A 54 10.70 -6.77 -6.07
N ALA A 55 9.91 -5.70 -6.11
CA ALA A 55 10.23 -4.47 -5.39
C ALA A 55 10.38 -4.77 -3.90
N GLY A 56 11.54 -4.44 -3.33
CA GLY A 56 11.79 -4.55 -1.90
C GLY A 56 10.89 -3.61 -1.09
N ALA A 57 10.79 -3.89 0.22
CA ALA A 57 9.93 -3.11 1.13
C ALA A 57 10.22 -1.60 1.08
N GLU A 58 11.50 -1.20 0.97
CA GLU A 58 11.90 0.20 0.85
C GLU A 58 11.37 0.84 -0.44
N GLY A 59 11.46 0.15 -1.57
CA GLY A 59 10.96 0.62 -2.86
C GLY A 59 9.44 0.79 -2.86
N ILE A 60 8.72 -0.16 -2.25
CA ILE A 60 7.26 -0.05 -2.09
C ILE A 60 6.91 1.15 -1.21
N ALA A 61 7.54 1.29 -0.04
CA ALA A 61 7.27 2.42 0.85
C ALA A 61 7.61 3.77 0.19
N GLN A 62 8.67 3.84 -0.63
CA GLN A 62 9.02 5.04 -1.37
C GLN A 62 7.96 5.39 -2.43
N ALA A 63 7.46 4.40 -3.17
CA ALA A 63 6.40 4.61 -4.15
C ALA A 63 5.12 5.16 -3.49
N VAL A 64 4.75 4.64 -2.31
CA VAL A 64 3.62 5.17 -1.52
C VAL A 64 3.87 6.62 -1.13
N ARG A 65 5.04 6.96 -0.59
CA ARG A 65 5.38 8.35 -0.22
C ARG A 65 5.38 9.30 -1.41
N ALA A 66 5.87 8.85 -2.57
CA ALA A 66 5.91 9.65 -3.79
C ALA A 66 4.52 9.87 -4.40
N ALA A 67 3.58 8.95 -4.16
CA ALA A 67 2.22 9.05 -4.65
C ALA A 67 1.32 9.92 -3.78
N LEU A 68 1.63 10.07 -2.49
CA LEU A 68 0.84 10.85 -1.55
C LEU A 68 0.96 12.36 -1.82
N PRO A 69 -0.16 13.12 -1.73
CA PRO A 69 -0.11 14.58 -1.62
C PRO A 69 0.75 15.03 -0.44
N ALA A 70 1.36 16.22 -0.52
CA ALA A 70 2.27 16.71 0.50
C ALA A 70 1.58 16.94 1.86
N GLU A 71 0.29 17.27 1.82
CA GLU A 71 -0.59 17.49 2.96
C GLU A 71 -1.29 16.23 3.48
N ALA A 72 -1.01 15.05 2.89
CA ALA A 72 -1.73 13.84 3.26
C ALA A 72 -1.32 13.31 4.64
N GLU A 73 -2.31 13.07 5.49
CA GLU A 73 -2.15 12.55 6.86
C GLU A 73 -2.63 11.10 6.95
N LEU A 74 -1.76 10.22 7.45
CA LEU A 74 -2.01 8.79 7.60
C LEU A 74 -2.24 8.46 9.07
N PHE A 75 -3.42 7.94 9.40
CA PHE A 75 -3.79 7.65 10.79
C PHE A 75 -3.88 6.15 11.03
N GLY A 76 -2.94 5.66 11.84
CA GLY A 76 -2.90 4.26 12.25
C GLY A 76 -2.31 3.30 11.22
N PHE A 77 -1.74 3.82 10.13
CA PHE A 77 -0.91 3.08 9.20
C PHE A 77 0.22 3.96 8.66
N SER A 78 1.13 3.37 7.91
CA SER A 78 2.28 4.08 7.34
C SER A 78 2.66 3.48 5.98
N PRO A 79 3.50 4.17 5.17
CA PRO A 79 4.03 3.60 3.93
C PRO A 79 4.75 2.27 4.14
N GLU A 80 5.41 2.07 5.28
CA GLU A 80 6.08 0.82 5.65
C GLU A 80 5.06 -0.28 5.97
N ALA A 81 3.94 0.05 6.64
CA ALA A 81 2.85 -0.90 6.83
C ALA A 81 2.24 -1.36 5.50
N VAL A 82 2.15 -0.45 4.52
CA VAL A 82 1.73 -0.79 3.15
C VAL A 82 2.75 -1.72 2.48
N ALA A 83 4.05 -1.47 2.65
CA ALA A 83 5.09 -2.36 2.14
C ALA A 83 5.00 -3.78 2.73
N VAL A 84 4.76 -3.88 4.05
CA VAL A 84 4.57 -5.17 4.73
C VAL A 84 3.36 -5.91 4.15
N VAL A 85 2.22 -5.24 3.97
CA VAL A 85 1.01 -5.91 3.47
C VAL A 85 1.16 -6.34 2.00
N VAL A 86 1.88 -5.56 1.18
CA VAL A 86 2.21 -5.95 -0.21
C VAL A 86 3.10 -7.20 -0.22
N GLN A 87 4.16 -7.23 0.58
CA GLN A 87 5.03 -8.41 0.66
C GLN A 87 4.29 -9.66 1.14
N ARG A 88 3.36 -9.50 2.09
CA ARG A 88 2.49 -10.59 2.54
C ARG A 88 1.57 -11.09 1.43
N ALA A 89 1.01 -10.20 0.62
CA ALA A 89 0.18 -10.59 -0.51
C ALA A 89 0.96 -11.34 -1.59
N LEU A 90 2.26 -11.04 -1.75
CA LEU A 90 3.15 -11.67 -2.74
C LEU A 90 3.78 -13.00 -2.28
N SER A 91 3.68 -13.32 -0.99
CA SER A 91 4.23 -14.56 -0.41
C SER A 91 3.23 -15.71 -0.50
#